data_AF-A0A2J6N4A5-F1
#
_entry.id   AF-A0A2J6N4A5-F1
#
_cell.length_a   1.000
_cell.length_b   1.000
_cell.length_c   1.000
_cell.angle_alpha   90.00
_cell.angle_beta   90.00
_cell.angle_gamma   90.00
#
_symmetry.space_group_name_H-M   'P 1'
#
loop_
_entity.id
_entity.type
_entity.pdbx_description
1 polymer ?
#
loop_
_entity_poly.entity_id
_entity_poly.type
_entity_poly.pdbx_seq_one_letter_code
_entity_poly.pdbx_strand_id
1 'polypeptide(L)' 'MSWEDFACLCIIIVGIILFLYGSNYYNATIGWTGVFFIFGGILAEIVLKVYESIIKRKN' A
#
# COMPACT_ATOMS: atom_id res chain seq x y z
N MET A 1 9.26 -5.94 -12.21
CA MET A 1 8.59 -5.15 -11.16
C MET A 1 8.99 -3.71 -11.43
N SER A 2 8.01 -2.85 -11.75
CA SER A 2 8.25 -1.41 -11.88
C SER A 2 8.76 -0.90 -10.53
N TRP A 3 9.52 0.21 -10.54
CA TRP A 3 9.87 0.91 -9.31
C TRP A 3 8.62 1.26 -8.48
N GLU A 4 7.50 1.49 -9.15
CA GLU A 4 6.20 1.80 -8.54
C GLU A 4 5.58 0.58 -7.83
N ASP A 5 5.68 -0.61 -8.42
CA ASP A 5 5.25 -1.86 -7.79
C ASP A 5 6.05 -2.10 -6.50
N PHE A 6 7.36 -1.86 -6.54
CA PHE A 6 8.24 -2.00 -5.38
C PHE A 6 7.89 -0.98 -4.29
N ALA A 7 7.61 0.27 -4.66
CA ALA A 7 7.16 1.31 -3.73
C ALA A 7 5.82 0.93 -3.06
N CYS A 8 4.84 0.42 -3.81
CA CYS A 8 3.57 -0.05 -3.24
C CYS A 8 3.79 -1.17 -2.22
N LEU A 9 4.65 -2.13 -2.54
CA LEU A 9 5.00 -3.23 -1.65
C LEU A 9 5.69 -2.73 -0.37
N CYS A 10 6.61 -1.76 -0.47
CA CYS A 10 7.22 -1.13 0.70
C CYS A 10 6.18 -0.44 1.59
N ILE A 11 5.21 0.28 1.02
CA ILE A 11 4.14 0.94 1.78
C ILE A 11 3.29 -0.08 2.54
N ILE A 12 2.95 -1.21 1.91
CA ILE A 12 2.20 -2.29 2.55
C ILE A 12 2.99 -2.87 3.73
N ILE A 13 4.29 -3.13 3.55
CA ILE A 13 5.16 -3.63 4.64
C ILE A 13 5.20 -2.64 5.81
N VAL A 14 5.37 -1.34 5.53
CA VAL A 14 5.34 -0.29 6.56
C VAL A 14 3.99 -0.28 7.28
N GLY A 15 2.89 -0.44 6.54
CA GLY A 15 1.54 -0.55 7.11
C GLY A 15 1.40 -1.73 8.06
N ILE A 16 1.92 -2.91 7.71
CA ILE A 16 1.95 -4.09 8.59
C ILE A 16 2.74 -3.81 9.87
N ILE A 17 3.92 -3.21 9.75
CA ILE A 17 4.76 -2.86 10.90
C ILE A 17 4.02 -1.87 11.83
N LEU A 18 3.40 -0.83 11.28
CA LEU A 18 2.64 0.15 12.05
C LEU A 18 1.42 -0.48 12.73
N PHE A 19 0.71 -1.39 12.04
CA PHE A 19 -0.42 -2.10 12.62
C PHE A 19 0.00 -2.96 13.82
N LEU A 20 1.06 -3.75 13.67
CA LEU A 20 1.61 -4.57 14.74
C LEU A 20 2.14 -3.72 15.90
N TYR A 21 2.85 -2.63 15.59
CA TYR A 21 3.33 -1.69 16.59
C TYR A 21 2.16 -1.05 17.37
N GLY A 22 1.16 -0.52 16.67
CA GLY A 22 -0.02 0.07 17.28
C GLY A 22 -0.77 -0.93 18.17
N SER A 23 -0.89 -2.18 17.74
CA SER A 23 -1.49 -3.25 18.52
C SER A 23 -0.67 -3.60 19.77
N ASN A 24 0.66 -3.65 19.65
CA ASN A 24 1.56 -3.98 20.76
C ASN A 24 1.60 -2.89 21.85
N TYR A 25 1.49 -1.62 21.46
CA TYR A 25 1.48 -0.48 22.37
C TYR A 25 0.08 0.04 22.70
N TYR A 26 -0.97 -0.68 22.31
CA TYR A 26 -2.37 -0.28 22.47
C TYR A 26 -2.69 1.14 21.95
N ASN A 27 -1.94 1.58 20.93
CA ASN A 27 -2.11 2.87 20.28
C ASN A 27 -2.99 2.71 19.04
N ALA A 28 -4.29 2.98 19.21
CA ALA A 28 -5.28 2.85 18.14
C ALA A 28 -4.94 3.71 16.92
N THR A 29 -4.47 4.95 17.11
CA THR A 29 -4.13 5.86 16.01
C THR A 29 -3.06 5.27 15.10
N ILE A 30 -1.99 4.72 15.69
CA ILE A 30 -0.89 4.12 14.92
C ILE A 30 -1.36 2.82 14.26
N GLY A 31 -2.14 2.01 14.97
CA GLY A 31 -2.70 0.77 14.43
C GLY A 31 -3.55 1.01 13.18
N TRP A 32 -4.52 1.92 13.26
CA TRP A 32 -5.39 2.28 12.14
C TRP A 32 -4.64 2.96 10.99
N THR A 33 -3.60 3.76 11.28
CA THR A 33 -2.71 4.32 10.24
C THR A 33 -2.06 3.19 9.43
N GLY A 34 -1.59 2.13 10.11
CA GLY A 34 -1.04 0.95 9.45
C GLY A 34 -2.05 0.25 8.54
N VAL A 35 -3.30 0.12 8.99
CA VAL A 35 -4.40 -0.44 8.19
C VAL A 35 -4.63 0.36 6.91
N PHE A 36 -4.68 1.70 6.99
CA PHE A 36 -4.83 2.55 5.82
C PHE A 36 -3.67 2.42 4.82
N PHE A 37 -2.44 2.21 5.30
CA PHE A 37 -1.29 1.99 4.41
C PHE A 37 -1.37 0.65 3.67
N ILE A 38 -1.84 -0.41 4.33
CA ILE A 38 -2.04 -1.72 3.70
C ILE A 38 -3.09 -1.61 2.59
N PHE A 39 -4.30 -1.15 2.92
CA PHE A 39 -5.38 -1.06 1.94
C PHE A 39 -5.11 -0.01 0.86
N GLY A 40 -4.52 1.12 1.24
CA GLY A 40 -4.12 2.18 0.31
C GLY A 40 -3.04 1.72 -0.67
N GLY A 41 -2.04 0.97 -0.20
CA GLY A 41 -1.00 0.40 -1.07
C GLY A 41 -1.55 -0.61 -2.07
N ILE A 42 -2.46 -1.49 -1.64
CA ILE A 42 -3.13 -2.45 -2.53
C ILE A 42 -3.98 -1.71 -3.58
N LEU A 43 -4.76 -0.71 -3.16
CA LEU A 43 -5.57 0.10 -4.08
C LEU A 43 -4.70 0.84 -5.09
N ALA A 44 -3.60 1.45 -4.64
CA ALA A 44 -2.65 2.13 -5.52
C ALA A 44 -2.07 1.18 -6.56
N GLU A 45 -1.65 -0.03 -6.17
CA GLU A 45 -1.13 -1.03 -7.09
C GLU A 45 -2.16 -1.43 -8.17
N ILE A 46 -3.42 -1.61 -7.78
CA ILE A 46 -4.51 -1.93 -8.72
C ILE A 46 -4.72 -0.77 -9.71
N VAL A 47 -4.81 0.47 -9.22
CA VAL A 47 -5.00 1.65 -10.06
C VAL A 47 -3.86 1.79 -11.06
N LEU A 48 -2.61 1.58 -10.61
CA LEU A 48 -1.42 1.72 -11.43
C LEU A 48 -1.39 0.67 -12.55
N LYS A 49 -1.69 -0.59 -12.22
CA LYS A 49 -1.83 -1.67 -13.22
C LYS A 49 -2.94 -1.40 -14.24
N VAL A 50 -4.08 -0.89 -13.79
CA VAL A 50 -5.18 -0.51 -14.68
C VAL A 50 -4.76 0.63 -15.60
N TYR A 51 -4.10 1.66 -15.06
CA TYR A 51 -3.61 2.80 -15.83
C TYR A 51 -2.61 2.38 -16.91
N GLU A 52 -1.61 1.57 -16.56
CA GLU A 52 -0.65 1.03 -17.52
C GLU A 52 -1.34 0.19 -18.61
N SER A 53 -2.32 -0.63 -18.24
CA SER A 53 -3.07 -1.46 -19.20
C SER A 53 -3.86 -0.62 -20.19
N ILE A 54 -4.48 0.48 -19.74
CA ILE A 54 -5.21 1.41 -20.61
C ILE A 54 -4.25 2.14 -21.55
N ILE A 55 -3.11 2.62 -21.04
CA ILE A 55 -2.11 3.33 -21.85
C ILE A 55 -1.47 2.43 -22.90
N LYS A 56 -1.15 1.18 -22.55
CA LYS A 56 -0.61 0.19 -23.50
C LYS A 56 -1.58 -0.22 -24.60
N ARG A 57 -2.89 0.04 -24.44
CA ARG A 57 -3.89 -0.17 -25.50
C ARG A 57 -4.05 1.02 -26.44
N LYS A 58 -3.53 2.20 -26.07
CA LYS A 58 -3.70 3.46 -26.81
C LYS A 58 -2.52 3.79 -27.72
N ASN A 59 -1.34 3.24 -27.44
CA ASN A 59 -0.17 3.21 -28.32
C ASN A 59 -0.09 1.88 -29.07
#